data_AF-A0A8D8QXL4-F1
#
_entry.id   AF-A0A8D8QXL4-F1
#
_cell.length_a   1.000
_cell.length_b   1.000
_cell.length_c   1.000
_cell.angle_alpha   90.00
_cell.angle_beta   90.00
_cell.angle_gamma   90.00
#
_symmetry.space_group_name_H-M   'P 1'
#
loop_
_entity.id
_entity.type
_entity.pdbx_description
1 polymer ?
#
loop_
_entity_poly.entity_id
_entity_poly.type
_entity_poly.pdbx_seq_one_letter_code
_entity_poly.pdbx_strand_id
1 'polypeptide(L)'
;MDVYTYLFILMKIWWDINWENFLQHELIVDMIKKIKKIQKKIVERNKKMISKAIIKKVSIAPRKARLVVDLIRGKEIKVAKAILMFTPKSASSIVLKLLNSAEANLAQNINLKSNDFYISEVYVNEGIRLKRLFPRAKGSGDMIKKRTSHIVLKLSMAKEIKEEIKAKKKEVNIHGTKI
;
A
#
# COMPACT_ATOMS: atom_id res chain seq x y z
N MET A 1 55.16 43.19 7.74
CA MET A 1 54.01 42.26 7.65
C MET A 1 53.95 41.55 8.97
N ASP A 2 53.11 42.04 9.88
CA ASP A 2 53.13 41.67 11.29
C ASP A 2 52.58 40.27 11.54
N VAL A 3 53.17 39.57 12.51
CA VAL A 3 52.75 38.25 13.01
C VAL A 3 51.25 38.23 13.36
N TYR A 4 50.70 39.36 13.80
CA TYR A 4 49.28 39.53 14.11
C TYR A 4 48.36 39.44 12.89
N THR A 5 48.81 39.91 11.71
CA THR A 5 48.01 39.81 10.47
C THR A 5 47.91 38.36 9.99
N TYR A 6 49.00 37.58 10.13
CA TYR A 6 49.00 36.15 9.83
C TYR A 6 48.10 35.36 10.78
N LEU A 7 48.14 35.68 12.09
CA LEU A 7 47.29 35.02 13.08
C LEU A 7 45.79 35.28 12.81
N PHE A 8 45.44 36.51 12.42
CA PHE A 8 44.05 36.88 12.11
C PHE A 8 43.54 36.21 10.83
N ILE A 9 44.41 36.09 9.80
CA ILE A 9 44.10 35.39 8.54
C ILE A 9 44.00 33.87 8.78
N LEU A 10 44.89 33.28 9.59
CA LEU A 10 44.81 31.86 9.98
C LEU A 10 43.58 31.57 10.83
N MET A 11 43.19 32.44 11.76
CA MET A 11 41.92 32.30 12.49
C MET A 11 40.71 32.37 11.57
N LYS A 12 40.72 33.26 10.56
CA LYS A 12 39.61 33.40 9.60
C LYS A 12 39.52 32.20 8.64
N ILE A 13 40.65 31.75 8.09
CA ILE A 13 40.72 30.56 7.24
C ILE A 13 40.38 29.29 8.02
N TRP A 14 40.81 29.16 9.27
CA TRP A 14 40.47 28.01 10.12
C TRP A 14 39.01 28.01 10.56
N TRP A 15 38.40 29.20 10.76
CA TRP A 15 36.96 29.36 11.03
C TRP A 15 36.11 29.05 9.79
N ASP A 16 36.50 29.53 8.60
CA ASP A 16 35.78 29.31 7.35
C ASP A 16 35.83 27.83 6.89
N ILE A 17 36.96 27.12 7.09
CA ILE A 17 37.09 25.68 6.73
C ILE A 17 36.31 24.74 7.66
N ASN A 18 36.19 25.08 8.95
CA ASN A 18 35.42 24.27 9.91
C ASN A 18 33.91 24.54 9.84
N TRP A 19 33.48 25.73 9.43
CA TRP A 19 32.07 26.13 9.42
C TRP A 19 31.26 25.47 8.30
N GLU A 20 31.85 25.26 7.11
CA GLU A 20 31.21 24.52 6.01
C GLU A 20 30.98 23.04 6.37
N ASN A 21 31.95 22.41 7.05
CA ASN A 21 31.81 21.04 7.55
C ASN A 21 30.78 20.92 8.69
N PHE A 22 30.66 21.93 9.55
CA PHE A 22 29.70 21.97 10.66
C PHE A 22 28.25 22.12 10.16
N LEU A 23 28.02 22.99 9.17
CA LEU A 23 26.72 23.18 8.51
C LEU A 23 26.28 21.93 7.72
N GLN A 24 27.21 21.23 7.06
CA GLN A 24 26.92 19.95 6.42
C GLN A 24 26.52 18.88 7.45
N HIS A 25 27.19 18.81 8.61
CA HIS A 25 26.87 17.84 9.65
C HIS A 25 25.47 18.07 10.25
N GLU A 26 25.06 19.32 10.50
CA GLU A 26 23.72 19.65 11.04
C GLU A 26 22.59 19.29 10.06
N LEU A 27 22.75 19.62 8.77
CA LEU A 27 21.80 19.26 7.71
C LEU A 27 21.70 17.74 7.52
N ILE A 28 22.82 17.01 7.61
CA ILE A 28 22.86 15.54 7.53
C ILE A 28 22.18 14.90 8.74
N VAL A 29 22.40 15.41 9.95
CA VAL A 29 21.77 14.90 11.19
C VAL A 29 20.25 15.08 11.15
N ASP A 30 19.77 16.23 10.70
CA ASP A 30 18.33 16.47 10.53
C ASP A 30 17.72 15.60 9.44
N MET A 31 18.44 15.40 8.34
CA MET A 31 18.04 14.48 7.29
C MET A 31 17.97 13.02 7.79
N ILE A 32 18.93 12.58 8.61
CA ILE A 32 18.95 11.26 9.25
C ILE A 32 17.78 11.12 10.24
N LYS A 33 17.50 12.14 11.06
CA LYS A 33 16.31 12.17 11.94
C LYS A 33 15.03 12.05 11.13
N LYS A 34 14.93 12.76 10.00
CA LYS A 34 13.77 12.72 9.08
C LYS A 34 13.62 11.32 8.47
N ILE A 35 14.71 10.70 8.03
CA ILE A 35 14.73 9.32 7.52
C ILE A 35 14.34 8.31 8.60
N LYS A 36 14.89 8.39 9.82
CA LYS A 36 14.52 7.53 10.95
C LYS A 36 13.04 7.67 11.31
N LYS A 37 12.51 8.90 11.28
CA LYS A 37 11.07 9.16 11.52
C LYS A 37 10.20 8.54 10.42
N ILE A 38 10.62 8.63 9.15
CA ILE A 38 9.96 7.97 8.02
C ILE A 38 9.98 6.44 8.19
N GLN A 39 11.13 5.86 8.54
CA GLN A 39 11.26 4.43 8.78
C GLN A 39 10.36 3.95 9.91
N LYS A 40 10.33 4.67 11.05
CA LYS A 40 9.45 4.33 12.18
C LYS A 40 7.97 4.30 11.76
N LYS A 41 7.54 5.29 10.98
CA LYS A 41 6.18 5.40 10.43
C LYS A 41 5.84 4.30 9.41
N ILE A 42 6.83 3.69 8.75
CA ILE A 42 6.65 2.54 7.85
C ILE A 42 6.48 1.26 8.67
N VAL A 43 7.28 1.08 9.72
CA VAL A 43 7.22 -0.08 10.61
C VAL A 43 5.88 -0.16 11.35
N GLU A 44 5.37 0.96 11.87
CA GLU A 44 4.04 1.00 12.51
C GLU A 44 2.90 0.64 11.54
N ARG A 45 2.95 1.12 10.29
CA ARG A 45 1.98 0.74 9.25
C ARG A 45 2.03 -0.75 8.91
N ASN A 46 3.23 -1.34 8.86
CA ASN A 46 3.39 -2.76 8.58
C ASN A 46 2.94 -3.63 9.77
N LYS A 47 3.14 -3.17 11.01
CA LYS A 47 2.67 -3.86 12.21
C LYS A 47 1.15 -3.91 12.31
N LYS A 48 0.48 -2.90 11.73
CA LYS A 48 -0.98 -2.85 11.56
C LYS A 48 -1.51 -3.89 10.56
N MET A 49 -0.68 -4.31 9.61
CA MET A 49 -1.04 -5.35 8.63
C MET A 49 -0.66 -6.72 9.16
N ILE A 50 -1.63 -7.62 9.20
CA ILE A 50 -1.46 -8.91 9.87
C ILE A 50 -1.11 -10.01 8.87
N SER A 51 -1.79 -10.04 7.73
CA SER A 51 -1.52 -10.99 6.67
C SER A 51 -1.72 -10.35 5.31
N LYS A 52 -0.88 -10.73 4.35
CA LYS A 52 -0.90 -10.27 2.97
C LYS A 52 -0.89 -11.48 2.05
N ALA A 53 -1.79 -11.48 1.07
CA ALA A 53 -1.82 -12.46 0.00
C ALA A 53 -1.82 -11.75 -1.36
N ILE A 54 -1.10 -12.33 -2.32
CA ILE A 54 -0.98 -11.78 -3.67
C ILE A 54 -1.11 -12.90 -4.67
N ILE A 55 -1.95 -12.71 -5.67
CA ILE A 55 -1.96 -13.54 -6.89
C ILE A 55 -1.50 -12.70 -8.07
N LYS A 56 -0.53 -13.22 -8.82
CA LYS A 56 0.09 -12.52 -9.95
C LYS A 56 -0.28 -13.18 -11.27
N LYS A 57 -0.33 -12.38 -12.34
CA LYS A 57 -0.54 -12.84 -13.74
C LYS A 57 -1.87 -13.59 -13.93
N VAL A 58 -2.93 -13.12 -13.28
CA VAL A 58 -4.27 -13.69 -13.48
C VAL A 58 -4.76 -13.30 -14.87
N SER A 59 -5.20 -14.28 -15.67
CA SER A 59 -5.78 -14.08 -17.01
C SER A 59 -7.20 -13.51 -16.99
N ILE A 60 -7.40 -12.44 -16.21
CA ILE A 60 -8.67 -11.72 -16.15
C ILE A 60 -8.42 -10.22 -16.28
N ALA A 61 -9.31 -9.55 -17.01
CA ALA A 61 -9.25 -8.11 -17.16
C ALA A 61 -9.50 -7.43 -15.79
N PRO A 62 -8.70 -6.41 -15.41
CA PRO A 62 -8.80 -5.77 -14.10
C PRO A 62 -10.22 -5.28 -13.77
N ARG A 63 -10.93 -4.70 -14.76
CA ARG A 63 -12.31 -4.22 -14.60
C ARG A 63 -13.27 -5.31 -14.15
N LYS A 64 -13.13 -6.55 -14.65
CA LYS A 64 -14.02 -7.67 -14.27
C LYS A 64 -13.73 -8.16 -12.85
N ALA A 65 -12.45 -8.17 -12.44
CA ALA A 65 -12.07 -8.56 -11.10
C ALA A 65 -12.43 -7.50 -10.04
N ARG A 66 -12.32 -6.20 -10.39
CA ARG A 66 -12.70 -5.09 -9.49
C ARG A 66 -14.14 -5.19 -9.00
N LEU A 67 -15.08 -5.51 -9.90
CA LEU A 67 -16.49 -5.70 -9.55
C LEU A 67 -16.71 -6.69 -8.40
N VAL A 68 -15.95 -7.79 -8.37
CA VAL A 68 -16.05 -8.79 -7.30
C VAL A 68 -15.32 -8.34 -6.03
N VAL A 69 -14.14 -7.75 -6.21
CA VAL A 69 -13.31 -7.20 -5.14
C VAL A 69 -14.04 -6.11 -4.34
N ASP A 70 -14.85 -5.29 -4.99
CA ASP A 70 -15.61 -4.23 -4.34
C ASP A 70 -16.68 -4.78 -3.37
N LEU A 71 -17.21 -5.99 -3.61
CA LEU A 71 -18.23 -6.62 -2.75
C LEU A 71 -17.69 -7.04 -1.38
N ILE A 72 -16.42 -7.44 -1.32
CA ILE A 72 -15.80 -8.02 -0.13
C ILE A 72 -14.98 -7.01 0.68
N ARG A 73 -14.81 -5.78 0.19
CA ARG A 73 -14.02 -4.74 0.86
C ARG A 73 -14.64 -4.40 2.22
N GLY A 74 -13.84 -4.45 3.28
CA GLY A 74 -14.28 -4.12 4.65
C GLY A 74 -15.22 -5.15 5.28
N LYS A 75 -15.40 -6.32 4.67
CA LYS A 75 -16.22 -7.41 5.23
C LYS A 75 -15.36 -8.35 6.08
N GLU A 76 -16.01 -9.00 7.03
CA GLU A 76 -15.43 -10.12 7.80
C GLU A 76 -15.14 -11.31 6.88
N ILE A 77 -14.11 -12.10 7.22
CA ILE A 77 -13.66 -13.22 6.37
C ILE A 77 -14.80 -14.22 6.07
N LYS A 78 -15.60 -14.59 7.08
CA LYS A 78 -16.70 -15.55 6.92
C LYS A 78 -17.77 -15.03 5.96
N VAL A 79 -18.17 -13.77 6.14
CA VAL A 79 -19.15 -13.09 5.27
C VAL A 79 -18.59 -12.95 3.85
N ALA A 80 -17.33 -12.56 3.70
CA ALA A 80 -16.68 -12.44 2.41
C ALA A 80 -16.62 -13.78 1.65
N LYS A 81 -16.31 -14.90 2.33
CA LYS A 81 -16.35 -16.24 1.71
C LYS A 81 -17.75 -16.58 1.21
N ALA A 82 -18.78 -16.34 2.01
CA ALA A 82 -20.16 -16.59 1.61
C ALA A 82 -20.54 -15.77 0.36
N ILE A 83 -20.24 -14.47 0.35
CA ILE A 83 -20.49 -13.60 -0.82
C ILE A 83 -19.78 -14.15 -2.06
N LEU A 84 -18.51 -14.55 -1.95
CA LEU A 84 -17.74 -15.07 -3.08
C LEU A 84 -18.26 -16.41 -3.61
N MET A 85 -18.79 -17.29 -2.73
CA MET A 85 -19.37 -18.56 -3.13
C MET A 85 -20.65 -18.40 -3.97
N PHE A 86 -21.49 -17.44 -3.62
CA PHE A 86 -22.79 -17.23 -4.30
C PHE A 86 -22.74 -16.20 -5.43
N THR A 87 -21.64 -15.48 -5.61
CA THR A 87 -21.54 -14.46 -6.67
C THR A 87 -21.30 -15.12 -8.05
N PRO A 88 -22.18 -14.93 -9.05
CA PRO A 88 -22.10 -15.58 -10.36
C PRO A 88 -21.11 -14.85 -11.30
N LYS A 89 -19.85 -14.74 -10.88
CA LYS A 89 -18.76 -14.14 -11.67
C LYS A 89 -17.54 -15.05 -11.65
N SER A 90 -16.86 -15.18 -12.79
CA SER A 90 -15.67 -16.03 -12.89
C SER A 90 -14.51 -15.57 -11.98
N ALA A 91 -14.44 -14.27 -11.68
CA ALA A 91 -13.43 -13.74 -10.77
C ALA A 91 -13.64 -14.21 -9.31
N SER A 92 -14.87 -14.61 -8.92
CA SER A 92 -15.18 -15.02 -7.54
C SER A 92 -14.39 -16.24 -7.11
N SER A 93 -14.28 -17.26 -7.96
CA SER A 93 -13.49 -18.47 -7.67
C SER A 93 -12.01 -18.15 -7.44
N ILE A 94 -11.45 -17.23 -8.21
CA ILE A 94 -10.04 -16.81 -8.10
C ILE A 94 -9.81 -16.04 -6.80
N VAL A 95 -10.71 -15.11 -6.46
CA VAL A 95 -10.62 -14.31 -5.23
C VAL A 95 -10.86 -15.18 -3.99
N LEU A 96 -11.73 -16.19 -4.07
CA LEU A 96 -11.95 -17.16 -3.00
C LEU A 96 -10.67 -17.95 -2.68
N LYS A 97 -9.95 -18.42 -3.71
CA LYS A 97 -8.64 -19.07 -3.52
C LYS A 97 -7.63 -18.13 -2.85
N LEU A 98 -7.61 -16.86 -3.25
CA LEU A 98 -6.73 -15.85 -2.64
C LEU A 98 -7.07 -15.62 -1.16
N LEU A 99 -8.37 -15.55 -0.81
CA LEU A 99 -8.81 -15.36 0.56
C LEU A 99 -8.45 -16.56 1.46
N ASN A 100 -8.64 -17.79 0.97
CA ASN A 100 -8.23 -19.01 1.69
C ASN A 100 -6.71 -19.04 1.93
N SER A 101 -5.91 -18.60 0.95
CA SER A 101 -4.46 -18.48 1.12
C SER A 101 -4.08 -17.44 2.17
N ALA A 102 -4.79 -16.30 2.21
CA ALA A 102 -4.53 -15.26 3.20
C ALA A 102 -4.81 -15.73 4.64
N GLU A 103 -5.87 -16.53 4.81
CA GLU A 103 -6.24 -17.15 6.09
C GLU A 103 -5.23 -18.24 6.52
N ALA A 104 -4.73 -19.04 5.58
CA ALA A 104 -3.68 -20.00 5.88
C ALA A 104 -2.38 -19.30 6.33
N ASN A 105 -1.98 -18.22 5.64
CA ASN A 105 -0.82 -17.41 6.02
C ASN A 105 -1.02 -16.76 7.40
N LEU A 106 -2.25 -16.36 7.71
CA LEU A 106 -2.59 -15.79 9.01
C LEU A 106 -2.42 -16.83 10.13
N ALA A 107 -2.95 -18.04 9.92
CA ALA A 107 -2.87 -19.14 10.89
C ALA A 107 -1.42 -19.58 11.18
N GLN A 108 -0.53 -19.52 10.19
CA GLN A 108 0.88 -19.89 10.37
C GLN A 108 1.68 -18.87 11.18
N ASN A 109 1.43 -17.57 10.96
CA ASN A 109 2.23 -16.52 11.57
C ASN A 109 1.81 -16.19 13.01
N ILE A 110 0.62 -16.60 13.43
CA ILE A 110 -0.04 -16.03 14.60
C ILE A 110 -0.87 -17.08 15.34
N ASN A 111 -0.60 -17.28 16.64
CA ASN A 111 -1.42 -18.08 17.59
C ASN A 111 -2.76 -17.41 17.97
N LEU A 112 -3.39 -16.66 17.05
CA LEU A 112 -4.65 -15.96 17.30
C LEU A 112 -5.82 -16.78 16.75
N LYS A 113 -6.89 -16.84 17.53
CA LYS A 113 -8.15 -17.47 17.10
C LYS A 113 -8.75 -16.67 15.93
N SER A 114 -9.09 -17.37 14.85
CA SER A 114 -9.49 -16.85 13.52
C SER A 114 -10.76 -15.98 13.45
N ASN A 115 -11.35 -15.57 14.58
CA ASN A 115 -12.72 -15.07 14.59
C ASN A 115 -12.89 -13.57 14.33
N ASP A 116 -11.86 -12.72 14.53
CA ASP A 116 -12.02 -11.25 14.49
C ASP A 116 -11.22 -10.55 13.38
N PHE A 117 -11.03 -11.23 12.25
CA PHE A 117 -10.29 -10.69 11.10
C PHE A 117 -11.22 -10.28 9.96
N TYR A 118 -10.84 -9.23 9.26
CA TYR A 118 -11.57 -8.68 8.13
C TYR A 118 -10.59 -8.21 7.06
N ILE A 119 -11.14 -7.95 5.89
CA ILE A 119 -10.40 -7.49 4.73
C ILE A 119 -10.23 -5.98 4.84
N SER A 120 -9.04 -5.52 5.23
CA SER A 120 -8.72 -4.08 5.31
C SER A 120 -8.62 -3.46 3.94
N GLU A 121 -7.80 -4.05 3.10
CA GLU A 121 -7.52 -3.53 1.77
C GLU A 121 -7.57 -4.66 0.76
N VAL A 122 -8.31 -4.41 -0.32
CA VAL A 122 -8.39 -5.31 -1.46
C VAL A 122 -8.45 -4.47 -2.73
N TYR A 123 -7.52 -4.73 -3.63
CA TYR A 123 -7.40 -3.99 -4.88
C TYR A 123 -6.84 -4.85 -6.01
N VAL A 124 -7.13 -4.41 -7.23
CA VAL A 124 -6.72 -5.07 -8.47
C VAL A 124 -5.90 -4.11 -9.31
N ASN A 125 -4.64 -4.49 -9.50
CA ASN A 125 -3.71 -3.81 -10.38
C ASN A 125 -3.74 -4.43 -11.77
N GLU A 126 -3.45 -3.59 -12.76
CA GLU A 126 -3.30 -4.06 -14.12
C GLU A 126 -1.96 -4.78 -14.29
N GLY A 127 -1.99 -5.89 -15.03
CA GLY A 127 -0.80 -6.65 -15.38
C GLY A 127 -0.37 -6.38 -16.82
N ILE A 128 0.46 -7.29 -17.35
CA ILE A 128 0.90 -7.22 -18.73
C ILE A 128 -0.28 -7.32 -19.71
N ARG A 129 -0.21 -6.54 -20.80
CA ARG A 129 -1.17 -6.56 -21.90
C ARG A 129 -0.52 -7.19 -23.12
N LEU A 130 -0.96 -8.40 -23.47
CA LEU A 130 -0.48 -9.08 -24.67
C LEU A 130 -1.25 -8.56 -25.89
N LYS A 131 -0.51 -8.17 -26.92
CA LYS A 131 -1.04 -7.63 -28.18
C LYS A 131 -1.22 -8.76 -29.20
N ARG A 132 -2.34 -8.79 -29.92
CA ARG A 132 -2.62 -9.71 -31.03
C ARG A 132 -3.22 -8.90 -32.18
N LEU A 133 -2.74 -9.15 -33.40
CA LEU A 133 -3.30 -8.52 -34.61
C LEU A 133 -4.70 -9.11 -34.88
N PHE A 134 -5.63 -8.26 -35.27
CA PHE A 134 -6.96 -8.64 -35.71
C PHE A 134 -7.25 -8.00 -37.07
N PRO A 135 -7.33 -8.78 -38.15
CA PRO A 135 -7.52 -8.23 -39.49
C PRO A 135 -8.92 -7.58 -39.63
N ARG A 136 -8.99 -6.49 -40.37
CA ARG A 136 -10.22 -5.75 -40.73
C ARG A 136 -10.30 -5.60 -42.25
N ALA A 137 -11.44 -5.08 -42.71
CA ALA A 137 -11.68 -4.82 -44.14
C ALA A 137 -10.67 -3.81 -44.72
N LYS A 138 -10.50 -3.84 -46.05
CA LYS A 138 -9.63 -2.92 -46.82
C LYS A 138 -8.16 -2.88 -46.32
N GLY A 139 -7.58 -4.04 -46.00
CA GLY A 139 -6.18 -4.14 -45.57
C GLY A 139 -5.87 -3.50 -44.21
N SER A 140 -6.88 -3.11 -43.43
CA SER A 140 -6.69 -2.52 -42.10
C SER A 140 -6.49 -3.59 -41.03
N GLY A 141 -5.86 -3.25 -39.91
CA GLY A 141 -5.63 -4.17 -38.80
C GLY A 141 -5.79 -3.48 -37.44
N ASP A 142 -6.64 -4.07 -36.59
CA ASP A 142 -6.80 -3.65 -35.20
C ASP A 142 -5.95 -4.52 -34.27
N MET A 143 -5.84 -4.09 -33.00
CA MET A 143 -5.09 -4.80 -31.98
C MET A 143 -5.98 -5.25 -30.82
N ILE A 144 -6.11 -6.57 -30.66
CA ILE A 144 -6.75 -7.16 -29.48
C ILE A 144 -5.73 -7.20 -28.33
N LYS A 145 -6.11 -6.64 -27.18
CA LYS A 145 -5.30 -6.64 -25.95
C LYS A 145 -5.81 -7.72 -24.99
N LYS A 146 -5.08 -8.83 -24.83
CA LYS A 146 -5.32 -9.82 -23.78
C LYS A 146 -4.71 -9.30 -22.47
N ARG A 147 -5.59 -8.82 -21.58
CA ARG A 147 -5.19 -8.17 -20.32
C ARG A 147 -5.06 -9.20 -19.21
N THR A 148 -4.03 -9.04 -18.39
CA THR A 148 -3.88 -9.75 -17.12
C THR A 148 -4.05 -8.80 -15.94
N SER A 149 -4.15 -9.35 -14.73
CA SER A 149 -4.24 -8.58 -13.50
C SER A 149 -3.43 -9.19 -12.35
N HIS A 150 -3.16 -8.36 -11.36
CA HIS A 150 -2.59 -8.73 -10.07
C HIS A 150 -3.60 -8.35 -8.99
N ILE A 151 -3.99 -9.30 -8.15
CA ILE A 151 -4.94 -9.06 -7.06
C ILE A 151 -4.16 -9.11 -5.75
N VAL A 152 -4.32 -8.09 -4.93
CA VAL A 152 -3.68 -7.98 -3.61
C VAL A 152 -4.78 -7.92 -2.56
N LEU A 153 -4.63 -8.75 -1.53
CA LEU A 153 -5.53 -8.81 -0.39
C LEU A 153 -4.73 -8.68 0.90
N LYS A 154 -5.24 -7.86 1.81
CA LYS A 154 -4.66 -7.63 3.14
C LYS A 154 -5.73 -7.83 4.22
N LEU A 155 -5.32 -8.44 5.33
CA LEU A 155 -6.15 -8.71 6.51
C LEU A 155 -5.62 -7.93 7.71
N SER A 156 -6.51 -7.45 8.58
CA SER A 156 -6.18 -6.80 9.86
C SER A 156 -7.21 -7.10 10.98
N MET A 157 -7.03 -6.54 12.18
CA MET A 157 -7.72 -6.85 13.47
C MET A 157 -8.87 -5.90 13.89
N ALA A 158 -10.03 -6.41 14.33
CA ALA A 158 -11.31 -5.68 14.24
C ALA A 158 -11.35 -4.36 15.00
N LYS A 159 -10.54 -4.24 16.04
CA LYS A 159 -10.39 -3.02 16.84
C LYS A 159 -9.98 -1.82 16.00
N GLU A 160 -9.05 -1.99 15.07
CA GLU A 160 -8.41 -0.86 14.37
C GLU A 160 -9.35 -0.18 13.37
N ILE A 161 -10.18 -0.93 12.64
CA ILE A 161 -11.16 -0.34 11.70
C ILE A 161 -12.31 0.33 12.45
N LYS A 162 -12.79 -0.27 13.56
CA LYS A 162 -13.85 0.36 14.37
C LYS A 162 -13.39 1.72 14.92
N GLU A 163 -12.14 1.81 15.35
CA GLU A 163 -11.52 3.06 15.81
C GLU A 163 -11.38 4.09 14.68
N GLU A 164 -10.96 3.69 13.48
CA GLU A 164 -10.87 4.58 12.32
C GLU A 164 -12.25 5.10 11.86
N ILE A 165 -13.28 4.25 11.88
CA ILE A 165 -14.66 4.65 11.56
C ILE A 165 -15.17 5.63 12.62
N LYS A 166 -14.87 5.40 13.90
CA LYS A 166 -15.25 6.29 15.01
C LYS A 166 -14.53 7.64 14.90
N ALA A 167 -13.26 7.65 14.52
CA ALA A 167 -12.48 8.86 14.27
C ALA A 167 -13.05 9.67 13.09
N LYS A 168 -13.33 9.03 11.94
CA LYS A 168 -13.96 9.69 10.77
C LYS A 168 -15.34 10.25 11.09
N LYS A 169 -16.19 9.52 11.82
CA LYS A 169 -17.49 10.04 12.27
C LYS A 169 -17.33 11.27 13.17
N LYS A 170 -16.31 11.29 14.03
CA LYS A 170 -16.01 12.45 14.88
C LYS A 170 -15.58 13.67 14.07
N GLU A 171 -14.72 13.49 13.06
CA GLU A 171 -14.31 14.56 12.14
C GLU A 171 -15.47 15.14 11.32
N VAL A 172 -16.35 14.28 10.80
CA VAL A 172 -17.56 14.69 10.04
C VAL A 172 -18.53 15.46 10.95
N ASN A 173 -18.71 15.03 12.20
CA ASN A 173 -19.57 15.72 13.17
C ASN A 173 -19.02 17.09 13.61
N ILE A 174 -17.69 17.30 13.55
CA ILE A 174 -17.06 18.60 13.84
C ILE A 174 -17.29 19.61 12.69
N HIS A 175 -17.49 19.12 11.46
CA HIS A 175 -17.75 19.94 10.27
C HIS A 175 -19.25 20.05 9.92
N GLY A 176 -20.09 19.22 10.53
CA GLY A 176 -21.55 19.15 10.31
C GLY A 176 -22.36 19.99 11.30
N THR A 177 -22.12 21.29 11.36
CA THR A 177 -23.12 22.26 11.86
C THR A 177 -23.00 23.55 11.07
N LYS A 178 -23.79 23.64 9.99
CA LYS A 178 -24.26 24.84 9.29
C LYS A 178 -25.05 24.42 8.05
N ILE A 179 -26.28 23.93 8.26
CA ILE A 179 -27.52 24.41 7.62
C ILE A 179 -28.54 24.44 8.76
#